data_AF-A0A9D5S233-F1
#
_entry.id   AF-A0A9D5S233-F1
#
_cell.length_a   1.000
_cell.length_b   1.000
_cell.length_c   1.000
_cell.angle_alpha   90.00
_cell.angle_beta   90.00
_cell.angle_gamma   90.00
#
_symmetry.space_group_name_H-M   'P 1'
#
loop_
_entity.id
_entity.type
_entity.pdbx_description
1 polymer ?
#
loop_
_entity_poly.entity_id
_entity_poly.type
_entity_poly.pdbx_seq_one_letter_code
_entity_poly.pdbx_strand_id
1 'polypeptide(L)'
;MEPIIAPISVDVLKAELTPAKKLRNTNKSNNEIYVINHHDSPNVMKEIGRLREEAFRNSGGGSGLSMDIDEFDTMENPYQQLIVWDPEEEKILGGYRYILGRDIKLDENGQPLLATSHMFHFSKKFVKKYLPYTIELGRSFVTPEYQSSKAGAKALYALDNLWDGLGALAIEYPNMKYFFGKMTMYPEYNRQARDLIQFFLMKHFGDKKNLVKPFEPLKIETPVSYMESILTEDGFKEDYKLLNGEVRRLGVNIPPLVNSYMSLSPTMKVFGGGINHEFSEAEETCIMISFDEIYDSKVDRHINSFFKEKVEKIRMRFPQFFDDMGENLTGMIANKRKQIQSKIADRDSNRKKKK
;
A
#
# COMPACT_ATOMS: atom_id res chain seq x y z
N MET A 1 15.39 -21.40 12.36
CA MET A 1 15.11 -20.55 11.19
C MET A 1 15.85 -21.16 10.01
N GLU A 2 15.15 -21.40 8.91
CA GLU A 2 15.74 -22.02 7.72
C GLU A 2 16.72 -21.05 7.02
N PRO A 3 17.81 -21.54 6.42
CA PRO A 3 18.64 -20.73 5.54
C PRO A 3 17.81 -20.18 4.37
N ILE A 4 17.93 -18.88 4.10
CA ILE A 4 17.33 -18.27 2.89
C ILE A 4 18.01 -18.89 1.66
N ILE A 5 17.22 -19.17 0.61
CA ILE A 5 17.77 -19.74 -0.63
C ILE A 5 18.83 -18.82 -1.26
N ALA A 6 19.70 -19.38 -2.11
CA ALA A 6 20.61 -18.58 -2.92
C ALA A 6 19.83 -17.73 -3.94
N PRO A 7 20.37 -16.56 -4.37
CA PRO A 7 19.77 -15.75 -5.42
C PRO A 7 19.54 -16.54 -6.70
N ILE A 8 18.39 -16.31 -7.35
CA ILE A 8 18.10 -16.87 -8.66
C ILE A 8 18.99 -16.19 -9.72
N SER A 9 19.45 -16.97 -10.70
CA SER A 9 20.27 -16.44 -11.81
C SER A 9 19.55 -15.30 -12.53
N VAL A 10 20.27 -14.19 -12.75
CA VAL A 10 19.75 -12.99 -13.42
C VAL A 10 19.21 -13.29 -14.82
N ASP A 11 19.88 -14.15 -15.58
CA ASP A 11 19.42 -14.55 -16.92
C ASP A 11 18.06 -15.24 -16.88
N VAL A 12 17.80 -16.04 -15.84
CA VAL A 12 16.52 -16.72 -15.62
C VAL A 12 15.44 -15.70 -15.25
N LEU A 13 15.76 -14.74 -14.38
CA LEU A 13 14.82 -13.66 -14.02
C LEU A 13 14.43 -12.85 -15.26
N LYS A 14 15.42 -12.41 -16.06
CA LYS A 14 15.20 -11.62 -17.27
C LYS A 14 14.38 -12.37 -18.33
N ALA A 15 14.54 -13.69 -18.43
CA ALA A 15 13.74 -14.51 -19.33
C ALA A 15 12.24 -14.49 -18.96
N GLU A 16 11.91 -14.35 -17.68
CA GLU A 16 10.53 -14.26 -17.20
C GLU A 16 9.98 -12.82 -17.21
N LEU A 17 10.83 -11.80 -17.08
CA LEU A 17 10.47 -10.37 -17.11
C LEU A 17 10.30 -9.81 -18.54
N THR A 18 9.35 -10.38 -19.28
CA THR A 18 9.11 -10.04 -20.69
C THR A 18 8.39 -8.69 -20.86
N PRO A 19 8.52 -8.03 -22.04
CA PRO A 19 7.82 -6.76 -22.31
C PRO A 19 6.30 -6.83 -22.15
N ALA A 20 5.67 -8.00 -22.32
CA ALA A 20 4.24 -8.20 -22.15
C ALA A 20 3.78 -8.08 -20.68
N LYS A 21 4.69 -8.34 -19.73
CA LYS A 21 4.47 -8.25 -18.28
C LYS A 21 4.84 -6.89 -17.71
N LYS A 22 5.45 -6.02 -18.52
CA LYS A 22 5.85 -4.68 -18.11
C LYS A 22 4.64 -3.77 -18.03
N LEU A 23 4.37 -3.25 -16.84
CA LEU A 23 3.27 -2.31 -16.59
C LEU A 23 3.65 -0.89 -17.03
N ARG A 24 4.81 -0.39 -16.58
CA ARG A 24 5.29 0.96 -16.90
C ARG A 24 6.77 1.15 -16.59
N ASN A 25 7.33 2.27 -17.04
CA ASN A 25 8.54 2.82 -16.45
C ASN A 25 8.18 3.66 -15.21
N THR A 26 9.13 3.73 -14.28
CA THR A 26 9.06 4.62 -13.13
C THR A 26 9.35 6.07 -13.53
N ASN A 27 8.90 7.01 -12.72
CA ASN A 27 9.12 8.44 -12.98
C ASN A 27 10.55 8.90 -12.65
N LYS A 28 11.30 8.11 -11.89
CA LYS A 28 12.65 8.42 -11.41
C LYS A 28 13.54 7.18 -11.46
N SER A 29 14.82 7.39 -11.78
CA SER A 29 15.87 6.36 -11.80
C SER A 29 15.76 5.31 -12.92
N ASN A 30 14.92 5.52 -13.94
CA ASN A 30 14.78 4.63 -15.11
C ASN A 30 14.49 3.15 -14.75
N ASN A 31 13.93 2.91 -13.55
CA ASN A 31 13.48 1.59 -13.15
C ASN A 31 12.20 1.20 -13.88
N GLU A 32 11.93 -0.09 -13.93
CA GLU A 32 10.80 -0.69 -14.62
C GLU A 32 9.84 -1.34 -13.62
N ILE A 33 8.54 -1.33 -13.92
CA ILE A 33 7.53 -1.98 -13.10
C ILE A 33 6.94 -3.13 -13.87
N TYR A 34 6.96 -4.31 -13.25
CA TYR A 34 6.42 -5.54 -13.81
C TYR A 34 5.27 -6.06 -12.94
N VAL A 35 4.30 -6.72 -13.59
CA VAL A 35 3.26 -7.50 -12.94
C VAL A 35 3.38 -8.94 -13.38
N ILE A 36 3.56 -9.84 -12.42
CA ILE A 36 3.76 -11.28 -12.64
C ILE A 36 2.97 -12.10 -11.63
N ASN A 37 2.91 -13.43 -11.81
CA ASN A 37 2.47 -14.35 -10.76
C ASN A 37 3.26 -15.66 -10.82
N HIS A 38 2.99 -16.57 -9.87
CA HIS A 38 3.68 -17.84 -9.78
C HIS A 38 3.54 -18.71 -11.05
N HIS A 39 2.39 -18.66 -11.73
CA HIS A 39 2.12 -19.51 -12.89
C HIS A 39 2.88 -19.05 -14.14
N ASP A 40 3.04 -17.74 -14.33
CA ASP A 40 3.72 -17.19 -15.50
C ASP A 40 5.22 -16.89 -15.29
N SER A 41 5.66 -16.76 -14.03
CA SER A 41 7.03 -16.37 -13.65
C SER A 41 7.47 -17.07 -12.35
N PRO A 42 7.57 -18.41 -12.33
CA PRO A 42 7.86 -19.17 -11.11
C PRO A 42 9.24 -18.86 -10.51
N ASN A 43 10.24 -18.52 -11.31
CA ASN A 43 11.58 -18.22 -10.80
C ASN A 43 11.67 -16.79 -10.24
N VAL A 44 11.02 -15.82 -10.90
CA VAL A 44 10.84 -14.46 -10.35
C VAL A 44 10.04 -14.52 -9.05
N MET A 45 9.01 -15.35 -8.95
CA MET A 45 8.26 -15.54 -7.70
C MET A 45 9.13 -16.09 -6.57
N LYS A 46 10.02 -17.05 -6.85
CA LYS A 46 11.01 -17.54 -5.85
C LYS A 46 11.95 -16.43 -5.38
N GLU A 47 12.45 -15.61 -6.31
CA GLU A 47 13.32 -14.49 -5.96
C GLU A 47 12.57 -13.43 -5.14
N ILE A 48 11.30 -13.16 -5.44
CA ILE A 48 10.44 -12.29 -4.61
C ILE A 48 10.31 -12.87 -3.19
N GLY A 49 10.03 -14.17 -3.06
CA GLY A 49 9.93 -14.84 -1.76
C GLY A 49 11.24 -14.78 -0.97
N ARG A 50 12.38 -14.98 -1.64
CA ARG A 50 13.72 -14.83 -1.06
C ARG A 50 13.94 -13.42 -0.52
N LEU A 51 13.66 -12.40 -1.33
CA LEU A 51 13.88 -10.99 -1.00
C LEU A 51 12.91 -10.48 0.07
N ARG A 52 11.67 -10.96 0.09
CA ARG A 52 10.71 -10.71 1.17
C ARG A 52 11.23 -11.24 2.48
N GLU A 53 11.62 -12.51 2.53
CA GLU A 53 12.13 -13.13 3.75
C GLU A 53 13.37 -12.39 4.26
N GLU A 54 14.29 -12.01 3.37
CA GLU A 54 15.46 -11.20 3.69
C GLU A 54 15.08 -9.85 4.30
N ALA A 55 14.17 -9.11 3.65
CA ALA A 55 13.71 -7.80 4.12
C ALA A 55 12.95 -7.87 5.46
N PHE A 56 12.12 -8.90 5.64
CA PHE A 56 11.31 -9.08 6.83
C PHE A 56 12.16 -9.52 8.03
N ARG A 57 13.10 -10.46 7.86
CA ARG A 57 14.07 -10.83 8.91
C ARG A 57 14.91 -9.65 9.35
N ASN A 58 15.39 -8.84 8.40
CA ASN A 58 16.18 -7.64 8.72
C ASN A 58 15.38 -6.62 9.55
N SER A 59 14.06 -6.65 9.48
CA SER A 59 13.16 -5.72 10.19
C SER A 59 12.62 -6.27 11.51
N GLY A 60 12.99 -7.50 11.91
CA GLY A 60 12.49 -8.16 13.13
C GLY A 60 11.33 -9.14 12.92
N GLY A 61 10.93 -9.40 11.67
CA GLY A 61 9.87 -10.37 11.36
C GLY A 61 10.32 -11.51 10.44
N GLY A 62 9.42 -11.92 9.54
CA GLY A 62 9.64 -12.99 8.57
C GLY A 62 8.85 -14.25 8.89
N SER A 63 8.79 -15.15 7.92
CA SER A 63 8.13 -16.46 8.06
C SER A 63 9.01 -17.45 8.83
N GLY A 64 10.34 -17.23 8.81
CA GLY A 64 11.33 -18.15 9.35
C GLY A 64 11.69 -19.31 8.41
N LEU A 65 11.06 -19.35 7.23
CA LEU A 65 11.28 -20.32 6.15
C LEU A 65 12.33 -19.82 5.16
N SER A 66 12.79 -20.69 4.26
CA SER A 66 13.80 -20.33 3.25
C SER A 66 13.34 -19.25 2.24
N MET A 67 12.03 -19.05 2.09
CA MET A 67 11.38 -18.00 1.28
C MET A 67 10.02 -17.64 1.89
N ASP A 68 9.63 -16.36 1.81
CA ASP A 68 8.28 -15.90 2.18
C ASP A 68 7.33 -16.06 0.98
N ILE A 69 6.76 -17.27 0.85
CA ILE A 69 5.74 -17.64 -0.12
C ILE A 69 4.66 -18.41 0.62
N ASP A 70 3.41 -17.96 0.53
CA ASP A 70 2.27 -18.63 1.15
C ASP A 70 1.28 -19.15 0.09
N GLU A 71 0.20 -19.81 0.53
CA GLU A 71 -0.81 -20.38 -0.36
C GLU A 71 -1.45 -19.36 -1.30
N PHE A 72 -1.52 -18.08 -0.90
CA PHE A 72 -2.10 -17.02 -1.71
C PHE A 72 -1.22 -16.64 -2.90
N ASP A 73 0.09 -16.92 -2.84
CA ASP A 73 1.01 -16.69 -3.94
C ASP A 73 0.97 -17.83 -4.98
N THR A 74 0.54 -19.04 -4.61
CA THR A 74 0.59 -20.24 -5.47
C THR A 74 -0.78 -20.85 -5.81
N MET A 75 -1.87 -20.34 -5.25
CA MET A 75 -3.22 -20.84 -5.55
C MET A 75 -3.61 -20.69 -7.02
N GLU A 76 -4.72 -21.32 -7.44
CA GLU A 76 -5.21 -21.29 -8.82
C GLU A 76 -5.38 -19.86 -9.38
N ASN A 77 -5.94 -18.95 -8.57
CA ASN A 77 -6.03 -17.52 -8.88
C ASN A 77 -5.11 -16.74 -7.93
N PRO A 78 -3.77 -16.76 -8.12
CA PRO A 78 -2.84 -16.25 -7.13
C PRO A 78 -2.87 -14.72 -7.09
N TYR A 79 -2.35 -14.18 -5.99
CA TYR A 79 -2.04 -12.76 -5.92
C TYR A 79 -1.03 -12.40 -7.00
N GLN A 80 -1.32 -11.34 -7.72
CA GLN A 80 -0.40 -10.74 -8.67
C GLN A 80 0.71 -10.03 -7.90
N GLN A 81 1.92 -10.06 -8.43
CA GLN A 81 3.10 -9.48 -7.82
C GLN A 81 3.50 -8.27 -8.66
N LEU A 82 3.43 -7.09 -8.06
CA LEU A 82 3.94 -5.85 -8.63
C LEU A 82 5.34 -5.61 -8.10
N ILE A 83 6.34 -5.60 -8.97
CA ILE A 83 7.75 -5.41 -8.58
C ILE A 83 8.39 -4.25 -9.32
N VAL A 84 9.38 -3.63 -8.66
CA VAL A 84 10.27 -2.63 -9.27
C VAL A 84 11.60 -3.32 -9.62
N TRP A 85 11.95 -3.30 -10.89
CA TRP A 85 13.17 -3.84 -11.46
C TRP A 85 14.12 -2.70 -11.83
N ASP A 86 15.37 -2.77 -11.36
CA ASP A 86 16.47 -1.90 -11.81
C ASP A 86 17.19 -2.62 -12.97
N PRO A 87 17.06 -2.13 -14.22
CA PRO A 87 17.70 -2.76 -15.37
C PRO A 87 19.21 -2.49 -15.46
N GLU A 88 19.74 -1.53 -14.71
CA GLU A 88 21.18 -1.23 -14.66
C GLU A 88 21.90 -2.19 -13.70
N GLU A 89 21.31 -2.41 -12.52
CA GLU A 89 21.85 -3.32 -11.51
C GLU A 89 21.36 -4.77 -11.67
N GLU A 90 20.37 -4.97 -12.55
CA GLU A 90 19.68 -6.24 -12.79
C GLU A 90 19.12 -6.86 -11.49
N LYS A 91 18.44 -6.02 -10.69
CA LYS A 91 17.92 -6.38 -9.36
C LYS A 91 16.48 -5.96 -9.16
N ILE A 92 15.76 -6.74 -8.36
CA ILE A 92 14.46 -6.34 -7.82
C ILE A 92 14.70 -5.44 -6.60
N LEU A 93 14.12 -4.24 -6.61
CA LEU A 93 14.27 -3.25 -5.53
C LEU A 93 13.23 -3.43 -4.42
N GLY A 94 12.06 -3.96 -4.78
CA GLY A 94 10.93 -4.10 -3.88
C GLY A 94 9.67 -4.47 -4.63
N GLY A 95 8.58 -4.66 -3.90
CA GLY A 95 7.31 -5.05 -4.49
C GLY A 95 6.14 -5.01 -3.53
N TYR A 96 4.96 -5.23 -4.12
CA TYR A 96 3.69 -5.50 -3.46
C TYR A 96 3.10 -6.77 -4.07
N ARG A 97 2.32 -7.52 -3.30
CA ARG A 97 1.30 -8.40 -3.90
C ARG A 97 -0.06 -7.75 -3.87
N TYR A 98 -0.91 -8.09 -4.83
CA TYR A 98 -2.28 -7.62 -4.88
C TYR A 98 -3.26 -8.62 -5.48
N ILE A 99 -4.53 -8.47 -5.12
CA ILE A 99 -5.65 -9.18 -5.73
C ILE A 99 -6.88 -8.26 -5.80
N LEU A 100 -7.73 -8.46 -6.80
CA LEU A 100 -8.96 -7.69 -6.93
C LEU A 100 -10.05 -8.32 -6.06
N GLY A 101 -10.70 -7.53 -5.21
CA GLY A 101 -11.70 -8.03 -4.28
C GLY A 101 -12.96 -8.59 -4.96
N ARG A 102 -13.21 -8.26 -6.24
CA ARG A 102 -14.28 -8.90 -7.04
C ARG A 102 -13.97 -10.36 -7.42
N ASP A 103 -12.70 -10.76 -7.41
CA ASP A 103 -12.24 -12.09 -7.80
C ASP A 103 -12.06 -13.01 -6.58
N ILE A 104 -12.43 -12.51 -5.39
CA ILE A 104 -12.30 -13.20 -4.11
C ILE A 104 -13.48 -14.14 -3.87
N LYS A 105 -13.15 -15.38 -3.51
CA LYS A 105 -14.12 -16.38 -3.06
C LYS A 105 -14.57 -16.07 -1.64
N LEU A 106 -15.84 -16.39 -1.35
CA LEU A 106 -16.38 -16.34 0.01
C LEU A 106 -16.43 -17.76 0.58
N ASP A 107 -16.22 -17.88 1.89
CA ASP A 107 -16.44 -19.12 2.63
C ASP A 107 -17.94 -19.41 2.86
N GLU A 108 -18.23 -20.52 3.54
CA GLU A 108 -19.59 -20.93 3.90
C GLU A 108 -20.33 -19.93 4.81
N ASN A 109 -19.59 -19.10 5.55
CA ASN A 109 -20.11 -18.07 6.44
C ASN A 109 -20.27 -16.70 5.74
N GLY A 110 -19.94 -16.63 4.44
CA GLY A 110 -19.97 -15.42 3.64
C GLY A 110 -18.85 -14.43 3.97
N GLN A 111 -17.76 -14.88 4.60
CA GLN A 111 -16.54 -14.12 4.80
C GLN A 111 -15.62 -14.29 3.58
N PRO A 112 -14.87 -13.24 3.18
CA PRO A 112 -13.94 -13.34 2.07
C PRO A 112 -12.73 -14.19 2.45
N LEU A 113 -12.13 -14.89 1.48
CA LEU A 113 -10.88 -15.63 1.65
C LEU A 113 -9.71 -14.77 1.17
N LEU A 114 -9.15 -13.98 2.08
CA LEU A 114 -8.05 -13.04 1.87
C LEU A 114 -6.85 -13.42 2.75
N ALA A 115 -5.67 -12.90 2.43
CA ALA A 115 -4.49 -12.97 3.30
C ALA A 115 -4.64 -12.18 4.62
N THR A 116 -5.74 -11.43 4.75
CA THR A 116 -6.14 -10.72 5.96
C THR A 116 -7.28 -11.42 6.71
N SER A 117 -7.91 -12.44 6.12
CA SER A 117 -9.17 -12.98 6.64
C SER A 117 -9.07 -13.76 7.93
N HIS A 118 -7.91 -14.33 8.24
CA HIS A 118 -7.68 -15.02 9.51
C HIS A 118 -7.67 -14.05 10.70
N MET A 119 -7.37 -12.77 10.48
CA MET A 119 -7.27 -11.76 11.54
C MET A 119 -8.52 -10.91 11.72
N PHE A 120 -9.36 -10.81 10.69
CA PHE A 120 -10.44 -9.82 10.64
C PHE A 120 -11.79 -10.40 10.25
N HIS A 121 -12.82 -9.99 10.97
CA HIS A 121 -14.21 -10.17 10.59
C HIS A 121 -14.67 -9.04 9.66
N PHE A 122 -15.35 -9.41 8.57
CA PHE A 122 -15.90 -8.51 7.58
C PHE A 122 -17.43 -8.43 7.67
N SER A 123 -17.93 -7.22 7.86
CA SER A 123 -19.37 -6.98 7.87
C SER A 123 -20.01 -7.31 6.52
N LYS A 124 -21.29 -7.73 6.53
CA LYS A 124 -22.10 -7.92 5.30
C LYS A 124 -22.08 -6.68 4.39
N LYS A 125 -21.98 -5.49 4.98
CA LYS A 125 -21.90 -4.22 4.25
C LYS A 125 -20.56 -4.08 3.52
N PHE A 126 -19.45 -4.41 4.17
CA PHE A 126 -18.14 -4.44 3.52
C PHE A 126 -18.14 -5.39 2.32
N VAL A 127 -18.53 -6.65 2.56
CA VAL A 127 -18.54 -7.70 1.53
C VAL A 127 -19.39 -7.30 0.32
N LYS A 128 -20.58 -6.70 0.52
CA LYS A 128 -21.48 -6.35 -0.58
C LYS A 128 -21.19 -5.02 -1.27
N LYS A 129 -20.64 -4.02 -0.55
CA LYS A 129 -20.55 -2.63 -1.04
C LYS A 129 -19.13 -2.11 -1.22
N TYR A 130 -18.14 -2.79 -0.65
CA TYR A 130 -16.75 -2.34 -0.67
C TYR A 130 -15.85 -3.36 -1.37
N LEU A 131 -15.83 -4.62 -0.91
CA LEU A 131 -14.95 -5.67 -1.42
C LEU A 131 -14.92 -5.79 -2.96
N PRO A 132 -16.04 -5.74 -3.71
CA PRO A 132 -15.98 -5.85 -5.18
C PRO A 132 -15.26 -4.69 -5.88
N TYR A 133 -14.94 -3.62 -5.15
CA TYR A 133 -14.28 -2.41 -5.63
C TYR A 133 -12.92 -2.17 -4.93
N THR A 134 -12.38 -3.16 -4.21
CA THR A 134 -11.07 -3.06 -3.55
C THR A 134 -9.99 -3.74 -4.37
N ILE A 135 -8.78 -3.19 -4.31
CA ILE A 135 -7.53 -3.91 -4.58
C ILE A 135 -6.91 -4.18 -3.22
N GLU A 136 -6.86 -5.44 -2.80
CA GLU A 136 -6.14 -5.79 -1.59
C GLU A 136 -4.64 -5.78 -1.87
N LEU A 137 -3.86 -5.13 -1.01
CA LEU A 137 -2.41 -5.05 -1.05
C LEU A 137 -1.81 -5.75 0.16
N GLY A 138 -0.69 -6.44 -0.06
CA GLY A 138 0.05 -7.10 1.01
C GLY A 138 1.52 -7.31 0.68
N ARG A 139 2.25 -7.85 1.66
CA ARG A 139 3.68 -8.22 1.56
C ARG A 139 4.53 -7.15 0.88
N SER A 140 4.29 -5.89 1.25
CA SER A 140 5.08 -4.77 0.75
C SER A 140 6.49 -4.85 1.31
N PHE A 141 7.50 -4.84 0.44
CA PHE A 141 8.89 -4.89 0.85
C PHE A 141 9.75 -3.99 -0.03
N VAL A 142 10.85 -3.52 0.54
CA VAL A 142 11.99 -2.93 -0.14
C VAL A 142 13.20 -3.73 0.32
N THR A 143 14.09 -4.10 -0.58
CA THR A 143 15.26 -4.90 -0.22
C THR A 143 16.18 -4.14 0.74
N PRO A 144 16.87 -4.81 1.69
CA PRO A 144 17.64 -4.12 2.74
C PRO A 144 18.64 -3.09 2.22
N GLU A 145 19.29 -3.42 1.09
CA GLU A 145 20.21 -2.52 0.38
C GLU A 145 19.59 -1.15 0.07
N TYR A 146 18.27 -1.09 -0.17
CA TYR A 146 17.54 0.12 -0.57
C TYR A 146 16.66 0.70 0.55
N GLN A 147 16.73 0.17 1.77
CA GLN A 147 16.00 0.71 2.93
C GLN A 147 16.75 1.86 3.64
N SER A 148 18.07 1.95 3.46
CA SER A 148 18.91 2.93 4.16
C SER A 148 19.13 4.19 3.34
N SER A 149 19.04 5.36 3.97
CA SER A 149 19.45 6.64 3.37
C SER A 149 20.94 6.70 2.99
N LYS A 150 21.74 5.73 3.48
CA LYS A 150 23.16 5.56 3.12
C LYS A 150 23.39 4.92 1.75
N ALA A 151 22.38 4.31 1.14
CA ALA A 151 22.49 3.66 -0.17
C ALA A 151 22.31 4.63 -1.36
N GLY A 152 22.55 5.93 -1.12
CA GLY A 152 22.54 6.96 -2.15
C GLY A 152 21.15 7.30 -2.68
N ALA A 153 21.11 7.98 -3.82
CA ALA A 153 19.87 8.50 -4.41
C ALA A 153 18.90 7.40 -4.87
N LYS A 154 19.37 6.20 -5.23
CA LYS A 154 18.52 5.09 -5.70
C LYS A 154 17.62 4.53 -4.59
N ALA A 155 18.14 4.37 -3.37
CA ALA A 155 17.37 3.94 -2.19
C ALA A 155 16.26 4.94 -1.82
N LEU A 156 16.49 6.24 -2.04
CA LEU A 156 15.51 7.29 -1.76
C LEU A 156 14.22 7.15 -2.60
N TYR A 157 14.29 6.47 -3.77
CA TYR A 157 13.19 6.41 -4.72
C TYR A 157 12.49 5.05 -4.81
N ALA A 158 12.97 4.00 -4.14
CA ALA A 158 12.35 2.67 -4.22
C ALA A 158 10.86 2.71 -3.81
N LEU A 159 10.54 3.41 -2.72
CA LEU A 159 9.16 3.59 -2.29
C LEU A 159 8.33 4.45 -3.27
N ASP A 160 8.90 5.53 -3.80
CA ASP A 160 8.25 6.38 -4.80
C ASP A 160 7.97 5.59 -6.10
N ASN A 161 8.87 4.69 -6.52
CA ASN A 161 8.71 3.82 -7.67
C ASN A 161 7.59 2.80 -7.45
N LEU A 162 7.47 2.23 -6.25
CA LEU A 162 6.34 1.36 -5.93
C LEU A 162 5.00 2.13 -6.01
N TRP A 163 4.98 3.40 -5.58
CA TRP A 163 3.82 4.27 -5.75
C TRP A 163 3.46 4.54 -7.20
N ASP A 164 4.44 4.64 -8.11
CA ASP A 164 4.18 4.71 -9.55
C ASP A 164 3.42 3.45 -10.03
N GLY A 165 3.74 2.28 -9.48
CA GLY A 165 3.06 1.03 -9.77
C GLY A 165 1.64 0.98 -9.23
N LEU A 166 1.44 1.33 -7.96
CA LEU A 166 0.10 1.43 -7.36
C LEU A 166 -0.78 2.44 -8.12
N GLY A 167 -0.22 3.58 -8.51
CA GLY A 167 -0.92 4.57 -9.33
C GLY A 167 -1.34 4.03 -10.69
N ALA A 168 -0.53 3.14 -11.29
CA ALA A 168 -0.88 2.46 -12.53
C ALA A 168 -2.02 1.46 -12.35
N LEU A 169 -2.06 0.71 -11.25
CA LEU A 169 -3.18 -0.20 -10.94
C LEU A 169 -4.53 0.54 -10.88
N ALA A 170 -4.57 1.74 -10.33
CA ALA A 170 -5.79 2.56 -10.30
C ALA A 170 -6.29 2.95 -11.70
N ILE A 171 -5.38 3.03 -12.69
CA ILE A 171 -5.72 3.31 -14.09
C ILE A 171 -6.06 2.03 -14.86
N GLU A 172 -5.33 0.93 -14.64
CA GLU A 172 -5.63 -0.37 -15.27
C GLU A 172 -6.98 -0.94 -14.83
N TYR A 173 -7.37 -0.67 -13.58
CA TYR A 173 -8.63 -1.14 -13.01
C TYR A 173 -9.54 0.05 -12.65
N PRO A 174 -10.10 0.78 -13.64
CA PRO A 174 -10.84 2.02 -13.42
C PRO A 174 -12.14 1.85 -12.62
N ASN A 175 -12.62 0.62 -12.47
CA ASN A 175 -13.80 0.29 -11.66
C ASN A 175 -13.46 0.10 -10.17
N MET A 176 -12.18 -0.05 -9.82
CA MET A 176 -11.73 -0.13 -8.44
C MET A 176 -11.73 1.26 -7.81
N LYS A 177 -12.01 1.30 -6.51
CA LYS A 177 -12.19 2.54 -5.76
C LYS A 177 -11.29 2.63 -4.54
N TYR A 178 -10.78 1.49 -4.06
CA TYR A 178 -10.09 1.42 -2.79
C TYR A 178 -8.84 0.56 -2.88
N PHE A 179 -7.76 1.01 -2.24
CA PHE A 179 -6.74 0.10 -1.73
C PHE A 179 -7.19 -0.39 -0.36
N PHE A 180 -7.09 -1.69 -0.14
CA PHE A 180 -7.39 -2.34 1.13
C PHE A 180 -6.17 -3.16 1.55
N GLY A 181 -5.91 -3.30 2.85
CA GLY A 181 -4.80 -4.11 3.31
C GLY A 181 -4.40 -3.77 4.73
N LYS A 182 -3.16 -4.11 5.07
CA LYS A 182 -2.63 -3.96 6.41
C LYS A 182 -1.27 -3.28 6.42
N MET A 183 -1.00 -2.54 7.49
CA MET A 183 0.34 -2.05 7.82
C MET A 183 0.89 -2.85 8.99
N THR A 184 2.18 -3.15 8.95
CA THR A 184 2.84 -4.01 9.94
C THR A 184 3.82 -3.20 10.79
N MET A 185 3.80 -3.43 12.10
CA MET A 185 4.85 -2.99 13.04
C MET A 185 5.38 -4.24 13.77
N TYR A 186 6.70 -4.37 13.84
CA TYR A 186 7.34 -5.56 14.43
C TYR A 186 7.47 -5.44 15.96
N PRO A 187 7.49 -6.56 16.70
CA PRO A 187 7.50 -6.57 18.17
C PRO A 187 8.66 -5.80 18.82
N GLU A 188 9.78 -5.67 18.13
CA GLU A 188 10.97 -4.94 18.59
C GLU A 188 10.76 -3.41 18.58
N TYR A 189 9.73 -2.92 17.91
CA TYR A 189 9.40 -1.50 17.90
C TYR A 189 8.96 -1.03 19.29
N ASN A 190 9.28 0.22 19.65
CA ASN A 190 8.95 0.76 20.96
C ASN A 190 7.44 0.73 21.21
N ARG A 191 7.01 -0.07 22.21
CA ARG A 191 5.60 -0.31 22.53
C ARG A 191 4.79 0.96 22.82
N GLN A 192 5.37 1.92 23.56
CA GLN A 192 4.69 3.19 23.86
C GLN A 192 4.54 4.04 22.60
N ALA A 193 5.56 4.09 21.74
CA ALA A 193 5.49 4.79 20.48
C ALA A 193 4.46 4.16 19.52
N ARG A 194 4.41 2.83 19.47
CA ARG A 194 3.42 2.06 18.71
C ARG A 194 2.00 2.32 19.22
N ASP A 195 1.78 2.29 20.53
CA ASP A 195 0.47 2.57 21.12
C ASP A 195 -0.01 3.98 20.77
N LEU A 196 0.90 4.96 20.86
CA LEU A 196 0.62 6.35 20.51
C LEU A 196 0.29 6.52 19.02
N ILE A 197 1.01 5.83 18.12
CA ILE A 197 0.70 5.79 16.68
C ILE A 197 -0.69 5.20 16.44
N GLN A 198 -1.01 4.08 17.09
CA GLN A 198 -2.34 3.45 16.97
C GLN A 198 -3.46 4.36 17.47
N PHE A 199 -3.25 5.01 18.60
CA PHE A 199 -4.20 5.96 19.16
C PHE A 199 -4.42 7.16 18.22
N PHE A 200 -3.35 7.73 17.67
CA PHE A 200 -3.43 8.79 16.66
C PHE A 200 -4.22 8.33 15.41
N LEU A 201 -3.90 7.14 14.88
CA LEU A 201 -4.58 6.57 13.72
C LEU A 201 -6.09 6.40 13.98
N MET A 202 -6.46 5.87 15.14
CA MET A 202 -7.86 5.69 15.51
C MET A 202 -8.59 7.02 15.74
N LYS A 203 -7.93 8.01 16.36
CA LYS A 203 -8.46 9.36 16.58
C LYS A 203 -8.84 10.03 15.25
N HIS A 204 -7.96 9.98 14.26
CA HIS A 204 -8.13 10.72 13.00
C HIS A 204 -8.86 9.93 11.90
N PHE A 205 -8.69 8.61 11.86
CA PHE A 205 -9.10 7.74 10.74
C PHE A 205 -9.99 6.56 11.13
N GLY A 206 -10.31 6.40 12.42
CA GLY A 206 -11.08 5.26 12.94
C GLY A 206 -12.40 5.03 12.20
N ASP A 207 -12.67 3.78 11.84
CA ASP A 207 -13.88 3.44 11.12
C ASP A 207 -15.15 3.54 11.98
N LYS A 208 -16.00 4.52 11.65
CA LYS A 208 -17.28 4.75 12.33
C LYS A 208 -18.39 3.79 11.88
N LYS A 209 -18.14 2.98 10.84
CA LYS A 209 -19.16 2.11 10.21
C LYS A 209 -19.02 0.65 10.62
N ASN A 210 -18.00 0.28 11.40
CA ASN A 210 -17.74 -1.09 11.83
C ASN A 210 -17.67 -2.07 10.64
N LEU A 211 -17.01 -1.66 9.56
CA LEU A 211 -16.96 -2.42 8.31
C LEU A 211 -16.11 -3.68 8.43
N VAL A 212 -14.99 -3.57 9.13
CA VAL A 212 -14.01 -4.62 9.41
C VAL A 212 -13.64 -4.51 10.88
N LYS A 213 -13.42 -5.65 11.55
CA LYS A 213 -13.01 -5.70 12.97
C LYS A 213 -11.99 -6.81 13.19
N PRO A 214 -10.91 -6.58 13.96
CA PRO A 214 -10.04 -7.68 14.35
C PRO A 214 -10.80 -8.68 15.24
N PHE A 215 -10.52 -9.97 15.07
CA PHE A 215 -11.04 -10.99 16.00
C PHE A 215 -10.44 -10.82 17.39
N GLU A 216 -9.14 -10.53 17.44
CA GLU A 216 -8.37 -10.22 18.65
C GLU A 216 -7.81 -8.79 18.53
N PRO A 217 -8.53 -7.78 19.05
CA PRO A 217 -8.07 -6.40 18.98
C PRO A 217 -6.75 -6.20 19.73
N LEU A 218 -5.84 -5.44 19.11
CA LEU A 218 -4.57 -5.05 19.70
C LEU A 218 -4.80 -4.37 21.05
N LYS A 219 -4.12 -4.87 22.09
CA LYS A 219 -4.20 -4.31 23.43
C LYS A 219 -3.26 -3.13 23.56
N ILE A 220 -3.83 -1.95 23.81
CA ILE A 220 -3.07 -0.75 24.13
C ILE A 220 -2.69 -0.78 25.62
N GLU A 221 -1.40 -0.85 25.91
CA GLU A 221 -0.86 -0.95 27.28
C GLU A 221 -0.56 0.44 27.86
N THR A 222 -0.22 1.39 26.99
CA THR A 222 0.03 2.78 27.35
C THR A 222 -1.24 3.43 27.88
N PRO A 223 -1.20 4.12 29.04
CA PRO A 223 -2.39 4.78 29.60
C PRO A 223 -3.00 5.78 28.60
N VAL A 224 -4.32 5.72 28.43
CA VAL A 224 -5.04 6.65 27.55
C VAL A 224 -4.80 8.11 27.96
N SER A 225 -4.77 8.39 29.26
CA SER A 225 -4.45 9.72 29.80
C SER A 225 -3.08 10.24 29.37
N TYR A 226 -2.09 9.35 29.21
CA TYR A 226 -0.79 9.73 28.69
C TYR A 226 -0.90 10.15 27.22
N MET A 227 -1.50 9.31 26.38
CA MET A 227 -1.64 9.58 24.93
C MET A 227 -2.49 10.83 24.66
N GLU A 228 -3.55 11.05 25.44
CA GLU A 228 -4.38 12.26 25.38
C GLU A 228 -3.62 13.53 25.82
N SER A 229 -2.68 13.41 26.75
CA SER A 229 -1.84 14.56 27.16
C SER A 229 -0.80 14.94 26.12
N ILE A 230 -0.46 14.04 25.19
CA ILE A 230 0.42 14.32 24.06
C ILE A 230 -0.37 14.79 22.83
N LEU A 231 -1.46 14.11 22.49
CA LEU A 231 -2.26 14.36 21.28
C LEU A 231 -3.45 15.26 21.62
N THR A 232 -3.12 16.50 21.96
CA THR A 232 -4.07 17.50 22.48
C THR A 232 -4.85 18.24 21.41
N GLU A 233 -4.44 18.15 20.14
CA GLU A 233 -4.98 18.96 19.06
C GLU A 233 -6.11 18.22 18.34
N ASP A 234 -7.04 18.95 17.73
CA ASP A 234 -8.07 18.30 16.92
C ASP A 234 -7.65 18.12 15.46
N GLY A 235 -6.67 18.91 15.01
CA GLY A 235 -6.19 18.94 13.65
C GLY A 235 -5.14 17.86 13.40
N PHE A 236 -5.30 17.11 12.30
CA PHE A 236 -4.36 16.07 11.91
C PHE A 236 -2.91 16.57 11.82
N LYS A 237 -2.69 17.76 11.22
CA LYS A 237 -1.34 18.29 10.99
C LYS A 237 -0.66 18.70 12.30
N GLU A 238 -1.42 19.29 13.20
CA GLU A 238 -0.96 19.77 14.50
C GLU A 238 -0.65 18.59 15.42
N ASP A 239 -1.57 17.63 15.55
CA ASP A 239 -1.33 16.38 16.29
C ASP A 239 -0.19 15.57 15.69
N TYR A 240 -0.04 15.53 14.36
CA TYR A 240 1.04 14.79 13.71
C TYR A 240 2.42 15.34 14.11
N LYS A 241 2.55 16.66 14.31
CA LYS A 241 3.80 17.26 14.82
C LYS A 241 4.09 16.79 16.25
N LEU A 242 3.07 16.72 17.10
CA LEU A 242 3.18 16.25 18.48
C LEU A 242 3.54 14.77 18.53
N LEU A 243 2.82 13.93 17.75
CA LEU A 243 3.13 12.52 17.56
C LEU A 243 4.59 12.31 17.15
N ASN A 244 5.05 12.99 16.10
CA ASN A 244 6.40 12.83 15.59
C ASN A 244 7.46 13.29 16.61
N GLY A 245 7.19 14.37 17.35
CA GLY A 245 8.06 14.84 18.43
C GLY A 245 8.19 13.79 19.54
N GLU A 246 7.07 13.22 19.97
CA GLU A 246 7.04 12.25 21.05
C GLU A 246 7.64 10.89 20.66
N VAL A 247 7.33 10.39 19.47
CA VAL A 247 7.93 9.15 18.93
C VAL A 247 9.46 9.27 18.86
N ARG A 248 9.98 10.43 18.44
CA ARG A 248 11.42 10.73 18.45
C ARG A 248 12.00 10.80 19.85
N ARG A 249 11.26 11.38 20.81
CA ARG A 249 11.66 11.42 22.22
C ARG A 249 11.79 10.02 22.82
N LEU A 250 10.96 9.07 22.36
CA LEU A 250 11.02 7.65 22.72
C LEU A 250 12.13 6.86 21.99
N GLY A 251 12.98 7.54 21.21
CA GLY A 251 14.18 6.97 20.58
C GLY A 251 13.94 6.27 19.25
N VAL A 252 12.74 6.38 18.67
CA VAL A 252 12.38 5.76 17.38
C VAL A 252 11.81 6.79 16.41
N ASN A 253 11.60 6.39 15.15
CA ASN A 253 10.91 7.23 14.15
C ASN A 253 9.63 6.53 13.72
N ILE A 254 8.60 7.30 13.35
CA ILE A 254 7.39 6.75 12.73
C ILE A 254 7.82 5.91 11.52
N PRO A 255 7.36 4.65 11.40
CA PRO A 255 7.74 3.80 10.28
C PRO A 255 7.42 4.47 8.94
N PRO A 256 8.35 4.46 7.95
CA PRO A 256 8.17 5.20 6.69
C PRO A 256 6.89 4.87 5.93
N LEU A 257 6.46 3.59 5.93
CA LEU A 257 5.20 3.17 5.30
C LEU A 257 3.98 3.71 6.02
N VAL A 258 3.96 3.65 7.36
CA VAL A 258 2.86 4.23 8.17
C VAL A 258 2.75 5.72 7.87
N ASN A 259 3.87 6.44 7.88
CA ASN A 259 3.90 7.86 7.54
C ASN A 259 3.42 8.15 6.10
N SER A 260 3.83 7.31 5.16
CA SER A 260 3.38 7.40 3.77
C SER A 260 1.87 7.26 3.70
N TYR A 261 1.28 6.22 4.29
CA TYR A 261 -0.16 5.98 4.23
C TYR A 261 -0.99 7.10 4.87
N MET A 262 -0.60 7.58 6.06
CA MET A 262 -1.26 8.71 6.74
C MET A 262 -1.23 10.00 5.90
N SER A 263 -0.20 10.17 5.07
CA SER A 263 -0.01 11.35 4.24
C SER A 263 -0.60 11.24 2.84
N LEU A 264 -1.26 10.12 2.48
CA LEU A 264 -1.84 9.93 1.15
C LEU A 264 -3.24 10.47 1.01
N SER A 265 -4.06 10.32 2.05
CA SER A 265 -5.48 10.61 1.98
C SER A 265 -6.00 11.09 3.34
N PRO A 266 -6.75 12.21 3.37
CA PRO A 266 -7.39 12.68 4.60
C PRO A 266 -8.55 11.77 5.04
N THR A 267 -8.96 10.80 4.21
CA THR A 267 -10.12 9.94 4.44
C THR A 267 -9.75 8.46 4.52
N MET A 268 -8.46 8.16 4.71
CA MET A 268 -8.02 6.83 5.11
C MET A 268 -8.91 6.30 6.23
N LYS A 269 -9.25 5.03 6.15
CA LYS A 269 -9.99 4.32 7.19
C LYS A 269 -9.06 3.38 7.90
N VAL A 270 -9.09 3.41 9.23
CA VAL A 270 -8.38 2.47 10.10
C VAL A 270 -9.43 1.65 10.82
N PHE A 271 -9.33 0.32 10.71
CA PHE A 271 -10.31 -0.62 11.28
C PHE A 271 -9.85 -1.23 12.61
N GLY A 272 -8.70 -0.76 13.12
CA GLY A 272 -7.98 -1.40 14.21
C GLY A 272 -6.98 -2.43 13.71
N GLY A 273 -6.26 -3.03 14.65
CA GLY A 273 -5.28 -4.07 14.38
C GLY A 273 -5.33 -5.19 15.39
N GLY A 274 -4.49 -6.19 15.17
CA GLY A 274 -4.30 -7.34 16.04
C GLY A 274 -2.90 -7.91 15.87
N ILE A 275 -2.57 -8.95 16.64
CA ILE A 275 -1.32 -9.70 16.50
C ILE A 275 -1.47 -10.75 15.41
N ASN A 276 -0.52 -10.78 14.48
CA ASN A 276 -0.43 -11.85 13.49
C ASN A 276 0.51 -12.95 13.97
N HIS A 277 -0.07 -13.99 14.54
CA HIS A 277 0.66 -15.16 15.05
C HIS A 277 1.36 -15.97 13.95
N GLU A 278 0.95 -15.81 12.68
CA GLU A 278 1.59 -16.48 11.53
C GLU A 278 2.78 -15.69 10.98
N PHE A 279 3.09 -14.51 11.53
CA PHE A 279 4.13 -13.64 11.01
C PHE A 279 4.94 -12.98 12.14
N SER A 280 5.68 -13.80 12.89
CA SER A 280 6.59 -13.35 13.96
C SER A 280 5.91 -12.45 15.00
N GLU A 281 4.67 -12.75 15.39
CA GLU A 281 3.88 -11.96 16.35
C GLU A 281 3.75 -10.47 15.94
N ALA A 282 3.89 -10.17 14.65
CA ALA A 282 3.88 -8.79 14.18
C ALA A 282 2.49 -8.19 14.32
N GLU A 283 2.46 -6.90 14.61
CA GLU A 283 1.23 -6.15 14.79
C GLU A 283 0.75 -5.64 13.46
N GLU A 284 -0.48 -5.98 13.08
CA GLU A 284 -1.02 -5.63 11.79
C GLU A 284 -2.31 -4.84 11.92
N THR A 285 -2.31 -3.65 11.32
CA THR A 285 -3.42 -2.69 11.37
C THR A 285 -4.08 -2.59 10.03
N CYS A 286 -5.37 -2.90 9.99
CA CYS A 286 -6.16 -2.94 8.78
C CYS A 286 -6.57 -1.53 8.38
N ILE A 287 -6.33 -1.20 7.11
CA ILE A 287 -6.63 0.11 6.52
C ILE A 287 -7.31 0.01 5.17
N MET A 288 -7.99 1.09 4.80
CA MET A 288 -8.53 1.28 3.45
C MET A 288 -8.36 2.73 3.01
N ILE A 289 -7.92 2.92 1.77
CA ILE A 289 -7.67 4.23 1.16
C ILE A 289 -8.51 4.34 -0.10
N SER A 290 -9.29 5.41 -0.23
CA SER A 290 -10.07 5.70 -1.44
C SER A 290 -9.21 6.37 -2.51
N PHE A 291 -9.24 5.87 -3.74
CA PHE A 291 -8.49 6.45 -4.86
C PHE A 291 -8.88 7.91 -5.12
N ASP A 292 -10.19 8.19 -5.10
CA ASP A 292 -10.77 9.51 -5.38
C ASP A 292 -10.46 10.56 -4.30
N GLU A 293 -9.93 10.12 -3.16
CA GLU A 293 -9.63 10.98 -2.01
C GLU A 293 -8.13 10.95 -1.67
N ILE A 294 -7.27 10.50 -2.60
CA ILE A 294 -5.82 10.68 -2.51
C ILE A 294 -5.51 12.16 -2.78
N TYR A 295 -4.58 12.76 -2.02
CA TYR A 295 -4.16 14.14 -2.22
C TYR A 295 -3.66 14.40 -3.63
N ASP A 296 -4.05 15.54 -4.22
CA ASP A 296 -3.74 15.91 -5.61
C ASP A 296 -2.24 15.85 -5.92
N SER A 297 -1.38 16.25 -4.98
CA SER A 297 0.08 16.19 -5.19
C SER A 297 0.60 14.77 -5.43
N LYS A 298 -0.05 13.76 -4.86
CA LYS A 298 0.27 12.34 -5.04
C LYS A 298 -0.39 11.79 -6.30
N VAL A 299 -1.63 12.19 -6.58
CA VAL A 299 -2.32 11.86 -7.83
C VAL A 299 -1.54 12.39 -9.04
N ASP A 300 -1.13 13.66 -9.02
CA ASP A 300 -0.36 14.30 -10.10
C ASP A 300 0.95 13.58 -10.35
N ARG A 301 1.65 13.21 -9.28
CA ARG A 301 2.96 12.56 -9.38
C ARG A 301 2.85 11.12 -9.89
N HIS A 302 1.96 10.30 -9.34
CA HIS A 302 1.98 8.85 -9.58
C HIS A 302 0.89 8.36 -10.55
N ILE A 303 -0.29 8.99 -10.56
CA ILE A 303 -1.45 8.57 -11.36
C ILE A 303 -1.49 9.34 -12.69
N ASN A 304 -1.42 10.68 -12.64
CA ASN A 304 -1.53 11.51 -13.84
C ASN A 304 -0.32 11.36 -14.76
N SER A 305 0.86 11.05 -14.23
CA SER A 305 2.04 10.71 -15.05
C SER A 305 1.77 9.49 -15.94
N PHE A 306 1.16 8.44 -15.39
CA PHE A 306 0.79 7.25 -16.16
C PHE A 306 -0.36 7.50 -17.13
N PHE A 307 -1.37 8.24 -16.69
CA PHE A 307 -2.48 8.62 -17.57
C PHE A 307 -1.97 9.41 -18.78
N LYS A 308 -1.06 10.38 -18.57
CA LYS A 308 -0.41 11.11 -19.66
C LYS A 308 0.39 10.18 -20.57
N GLU A 309 1.17 9.25 -20.01
CA GLU A 309 1.92 8.25 -20.80
C GLU A 309 0.98 7.41 -21.68
N LYS A 310 -0.13 6.91 -21.12
CA LYS A 310 -1.14 6.16 -21.89
C LYS A 310 -1.79 7.02 -22.97
N VAL A 311 -2.20 8.25 -22.63
CA VAL A 311 -2.79 9.19 -23.60
C VAL A 311 -1.81 9.47 -24.74
N GLU A 312 -0.53 9.69 -24.45
CA GLU A 312 0.49 9.93 -25.47
C GLU A 312 0.70 8.69 -26.36
N LYS A 313 0.69 7.48 -25.79
CA LYS A 313 0.73 6.24 -26.57
C LYS A 313 -0.49 6.08 -27.48
N ILE A 314 -1.69 6.41 -27.00
CA ILE A 314 -2.92 6.38 -27.81
C ILE A 314 -2.85 7.47 -28.89
N ARG A 315 -2.34 8.67 -28.57
CA ARG A 315 -2.15 9.78 -29.52
C ARG A 315 -1.16 9.43 -30.64
N MET A 316 -0.02 8.83 -30.30
CA MET A 316 0.93 8.32 -31.30
C MET A 316 0.31 7.26 -32.21
N ARG A 317 -0.60 6.43 -31.67
CA ARG A 317 -1.27 5.36 -32.41
C ARG A 317 -2.48 5.84 -33.23
N PHE A 318 -3.16 6.89 -32.78
CA PHE A 318 -4.38 7.46 -33.38
C PHE A 318 -4.32 8.99 -33.42
N PRO A 319 -3.41 9.61 -34.19
CA PRO A 319 -3.20 11.06 -34.16
C PRO A 319 -4.45 11.87 -34.52
N GLN A 320 -5.20 11.43 -35.55
CA GLN A 320 -6.44 12.09 -35.99
C GLN A 320 -7.57 12.08 -34.94
N PHE A 321 -7.59 11.10 -34.03
CA PHE A 321 -8.61 11.01 -32.97
C PHE A 321 -8.41 12.08 -31.87
N PHE A 322 -7.17 12.54 -31.66
CA PHE A 322 -6.85 13.54 -30.64
C PHE A 322 -6.93 14.97 -31.14
N ASP A 323 -6.78 15.19 -32.45
CA ASP A 323 -6.99 16.50 -33.07
C ASP A 323 -8.44 16.98 -32.88
N ASP A 324 -9.42 16.07 -32.84
CA ASP A 324 -10.84 16.36 -32.56
C ASP A 324 -11.19 16.42 -31.05
N MET A 325 -10.36 15.86 -30.15
CA MET A 325 -10.65 15.74 -28.71
C MET A 325 -10.00 16.83 -27.83
N GLY A 326 -8.97 17.50 -28.33
CA GLY A 326 -8.05 18.35 -27.55
C GLY A 326 -8.71 19.51 -26.79
N GLU A 327 -9.78 20.10 -27.33
CA GLU A 327 -10.50 21.21 -26.68
C GLU A 327 -11.44 20.77 -25.56
N ASN A 328 -12.07 19.59 -25.67
CA ASN A 328 -13.10 19.13 -24.74
C ASN A 328 -12.56 18.40 -23.50
N LEU A 329 -11.50 17.60 -23.66
CA LEU A 329 -11.02 16.72 -22.58
C LEU A 329 -10.34 17.51 -21.45
N THR A 330 -9.56 18.52 -21.79
CA THR A 330 -8.85 19.38 -20.83
C THR A 330 -9.83 20.17 -19.95
N GLY A 331 -10.91 20.68 -20.54
CA GLY A 331 -11.99 21.38 -19.83
C GLY A 331 -12.79 20.44 -18.91
N MET A 332 -13.10 19.22 -19.36
CA MET A 332 -13.81 18.23 -18.54
C MET A 332 -13.00 17.76 -17.33
N ILE A 333 -11.70 17.50 -17.51
CA ILE A 333 -10.81 17.08 -16.41
C ILE A 333 -10.69 18.22 -15.39
N ALA A 334 -10.52 19.47 -15.83
CA ALA A 334 -10.46 20.63 -14.94
C ALA A 334 -11.76 20.84 -14.16
N ASN A 335 -12.92 20.67 -14.79
CA ASN A 335 -14.23 20.80 -14.14
C ASN A 335 -14.50 19.69 -13.12
N LYS A 336 -14.17 18.43 -13.45
CA LYS A 336 -14.36 17.31 -12.52
C LYS A 336 -13.43 17.42 -11.32
N ARG A 337 -12.19 17.89 -11.51
CA ARG A 337 -11.25 18.21 -10.41
C ARG A 337 -11.77 19.33 -9.51
N LYS A 338 -12.30 20.42 -10.08
CA LYS A 338 -12.93 21.51 -9.29
C LYS A 338 -14.10 21.00 -8.44
N GLN A 339 -14.95 20.12 -8.97
CA GLN A 339 -16.07 19.55 -8.22
C GLN A 339 -15.64 18.63 -7.07
N ILE A 340 -14.54 17.88 -7.24
CA ILE A 340 -14.01 17.02 -6.17
C ILE A 340 -13.37 17.88 -5.07
N GLN A 341 -12.56 18.87 -5.45
CA GLN A 341 -11.93 19.79 -4.49
C GLN A 341 -12.97 20.61 -3.71
N SER A 342 -14.06 21.07 -4.35
CA SER A 342 -15.13 21.77 -3.63
C SER A 342 -15.81 20.86 -2.60
N LYS A 343 -16.07 19.59 -2.94
CA LYS A 343 -16.66 18.62 -2.01
C LYS A 343 -15.76 18.30 -0.81
N ILE A 344 -14.44 18.30 -1.00
CA ILE A 344 -13.47 18.13 0.09
C ILE A 344 -13.48 19.38 0.99
N ALA A 345 -13.42 20.57 0.41
CA ALA A 345 -13.47 21.84 1.16
C ALA A 345 -14.79 22.05 1.92
N ASP A 346 -15.93 21.65 1.33
CA ASP A 346 -17.24 21.72 1.95
C ASP A 346 -17.40 20.74 3.14
N ARG A 347 -16.69 19.61 3.11
CA ARG A 347 -16.66 18.69 4.26
C ARG A 347 -15.79 19.22 5.40
N ASP A 348 -14.66 19.84 5.07
CA ASP A 348 -13.78 20.47 6.07
C ASP A 348 -14.45 21.68 6.73
N SER A 349 -15.20 22.49 5.97
CA SER A 349 -15.96 23.62 6.50
C SER A 349 -17.15 23.16 7.37
N ASN A 350 -17.84 22.09 6.99
CA ASN A 350 -18.92 21.51 7.80
C ASN A 350 -18.41 20.82 9.07
N ARG A 351 -17.18 20.28 9.07
CA ARG A 351 -16.50 19.82 10.30
C ARG A 351 -16.18 20.96 11.25
N LYS A 352 -15.82 22.14 10.72
CA LYS A 352 -15.56 23.35 11.52
C LYS A 352 -16.83 24.02 12.05
N LYS A 353 -17.97 23.90 11.36
CA LYS A 353 -19.27 24.47 11.78
C LYS A 353 -20.08 23.59 12.76
N LYS A 354 -19.67 22.34 12.97
CA LYS A 354 -20.27 21.42 13.95
C LYS A 354 -19.47 21.30 15.26
N LYS A 355 -18.40 22.09 15.38
CA LYS A 355 -17.87 22.57 16.65
C LYS A 355 -18.50 23.93 16.92
#